data_AF-X1DJQ4-F1
#
_entry.id   AF-X1DJQ4-F1
#
_cell.length_a   1.000
_cell.length_b   1.000
_cell.length_c   1.000
_cell.angle_alpha   90.00
_cell.angle_beta   90.00
_cell.angle_gamma   90.00
#
_symmetry.space_group_name_H-M   'P 1'
#
loop_
_entity.id
_entity.type
_entity.pdbx_description
1 polymer ?
#
loop_
_entity_poly.entity_id
_entity_poly.type
_entity_poly.pdbx_seq_one_letter_code
_entity_poly.pdbx_strand_id
1 'polypeptide(L)' 'MEIVEKKGEFSSRGGIVDFFPVTSENPLRLELFGDQIESIRYFNLNTQRS' A
#
# COMPACT_ATOMS: atom_id res chain seq x y z
N MET A 1 -10.28 3.00 6.18
CA MET A 1 -9.29 4.09 6.39
C MET A 1 -8.93 4.63 5.02
N GLU A 2 -8.72 5.93 4.87
CA GLU A 2 -8.29 6.51 3.58
C GLU A 2 -6.79 6.34 3.33
N ILE A 3 -5.98 6.32 4.39
CA ILE A 3 -4.52 6.19 4.35
C ILE A 3 -4.04 5.10 5.32
N VAL A 4 -2.80 4.65 5.13
CA VAL A 4 -2.12 3.67 5.99
C VAL A 4 -1.11 4.42 6.87
N GLU A 5 -1.19 4.21 8.18
CA GLU A 5 -0.38 4.93 9.18
C GLU A 5 0.46 3.99 10.06
N LYS A 6 0.05 2.72 10.21
CA LYS A 6 0.78 1.73 11.02
C LYS A 6 0.75 0.33 10.45
N LYS A 7 1.64 -0.50 10.97
CA LYS A 7 1.69 -1.93 10.68
C LYS A 7 0.35 -2.60 10.97
N GLY A 8 -0.05 -3.52 10.09
CA GLY A 8 -1.34 -4.22 10.14
C GLY A 8 -2.47 -3.49 9.43
N GLU A 9 -2.25 -2.28 8.91
CA GLU A 9 -3.26 -1.54 8.16
C GLU A 9 -3.15 -1.73 6.65
N PHE A 10 -4.29 -1.57 6.00
CA PHE A 10 -4.37 -1.42 4.56
C PHE A 10 -5.44 -0.39 4.18
N SER A 11 -5.27 0.22 3.01
CA SER A 11 -6.29 1.02 2.36
C SER A 11 -6.44 0.57 0.91
N SER A 12 -7.63 0.77 0.35
CA SER A 12 -7.95 0.40 -1.03
C SER A 12 -8.71 1.55 -1.69
N ARG A 13 -8.23 2.01 -2.84
CA ARG A 13 -8.86 3.07 -3.64
C ARG A 13 -8.67 2.80 -5.13
N GLY A 14 -9.76 2.48 -5.83
CA GLY A 14 -9.70 2.08 -7.23
C GLY A 14 -8.71 0.91 -7.43
N GLY A 15 -7.77 1.05 -8.36
CA GLY A 15 -6.71 0.08 -8.61
C GLY A 15 -5.50 0.18 -7.69
N ILE A 16 -5.56 0.89 -6.56
CA ILE A 16 -4.43 1.03 -5.63
C ILE A 16 -4.77 0.38 -4.30
N VAL A 17 -3.88 -0.47 -3.81
CA VAL A 17 -3.90 -1.01 -2.46
C VAL A 17 -2.62 -0.60 -1.74
N ASP A 18 -2.77 0.11 -0.62
CA ASP A 18 -1.67 0.36 0.30
C ASP A 18 -1.75 -0.65 1.44
N PHE A 19 -0.63 -1.26 1.80
CA PHE A 19 -0.57 -2.28 2.84
C PHE A 19 0.73 -2.14 3.64
N PHE A 20 0.63 -2.11 4.98
CA PHE A 20 1.81 -2.16 5.84
C PHE A 20 1.86 -3.50 6.60
N PRO A 21 2.59 -4.51 6.09
CA PRO A 21 2.71 -5.80 6.78
C PRO A 21 3.31 -5.67 8.17
N VAL A 22 2.83 -6.48 9.12
CA VAL A 22 3.37 -6.51 10.50
C VAL A 22 4.84 -6.95 10.56
N THR A 23 5.27 -7.75 9.59
CA THR A 23 6.64 -8.27 9.48
C THR A 23 7.56 -7.40 8.61
N SER A 24 7.04 -6.41 7.89
CA SER A 24 7.84 -5.56 6.99
C SER A 24 8.37 -4.33 7.72
N GLU A 25 9.51 -3.80 7.26
CA GLU A 25 10.04 -2.50 7.68
C GLU A 25 9.31 -1.33 7.00
N ASN A 26 8.92 -1.51 5.74
CA ASN A 26 8.33 -0.47 4.90
C ASN A 26 6.94 -0.88 4.38
N PRO A 27 6.02 0.07 4.19
CA PRO A 27 4.72 -0.21 3.60
C PRO A 27 4.83 -0.37 2.08
N LEU A 28 3.90 -1.10 1.50
CA LEU A 28 3.84 -1.46 0.10
C LEU A 28 2.62 -0.79 -0.56
N ARG A 29 2.79 -0.34 -1.79
CA ARG A 29 1.73 0.05 -2.70
C ARG A 29 1.66 -0.96 -3.83
N LEU A 30 0.49 -1.55 -4.00
CA LEU A 30 0.14 -2.41 -5.12
C LEU A 30 -0.70 -1.61 -6.10
N GLU A 31 -0.36 -1.69 -7.38
CA GLU A 31 -1.23 -1.24 -8.46
C GLU A 31 -1.88 -2.44 -9.15
N LEU A 32 -3.17 -2.33 -9.38
CA LEU A 32 -4.03 -3.36 -9.92
C LEU A 32 -4.61 -2.92 -11.26
N PHE A 33 -4.69 -3.86 -12.20
CA PHE A 33 -5.51 -3.75 -13.40
C PHE A 33 -6.53 -4.89 -13.41
N GLY A 34 -7.78 -4.57 -13.03
CA GLY A 34 -8.78 -5.59 -12.75
C GLY A 34 -8.41 -6.40 -11.51
N ASP A 35 -8.16 -7.69 -11.69
CA ASP A 35 -7.76 -8.65 -10.67
C ASP A 35 -6.26 -8.98 -10.69
N GLN A 36 -5.48 -8.34 -11.57
CA GLN A 36 -4.05 -8.56 -11.71
C GLN A 36 -3.23 -7.49 -11.00
N ILE A 37 -2.15 -7.91 -10.34
CA ILE A 37 -1.14 -6.99 -9.78
C ILE A 37 -0.18 -6.59 -10.90
N GLU A 38 -0.21 -5.33 -11.26
CA GLU A 38 0.68 -4.72 -12.26
C GLU A 38 2.04 -4.32 -11.64
N SER A 39 2.02 -3.74 -10.44
CA SER A 39 3.25 -3.33 -9.77
C SER A 39 3.16 -3.42 -8.25
N ILE A 40 4.31 -3.64 -7.62
CA ILE A 40 4.48 -3.59 -6.17
C ILE A 40 5.70 -2.71 -5.89
N ARG A 41 5.55 -1.72 -5.03
CA ARG A 41 6.65 -0.83 -4.63
C ARG A 41 6.51 -0.41 -3.18
N TYR A 42 7.62 -0.03 -2.57
CA TYR A 42 7.56 0.67 -1.28
C TYR A 42 7.00 2.07 -1.47
N PHE A 43 6.43 2.64 -0.40
CA PHE A 43 6.11 4.06 -0.35
C PHE A 43 6.51 4.64 1.01
N ASN A 44 6.73 5.95 1.06
CA ASN A 44 7.05 6.63 2.29
C ASN A 44 5.79 6.82 3.14
N LEU A 45 5.77 6.25 4.34
CA LEU A 45 4.62 6.32 5.25
C LEU A 45 4.25 7.76 5.66
N ASN A 46 5.23 8.64 5.83
CA ASN A 46 4.98 10.01 6.29
C ASN A 46 4.45 10.91 5.17
N THR A 47 4.89 10.70 3.93
CA THR A 47 4.49 11.55 2.79
C THR A 47 3.43 10.90 1.90
N GLN A 48 3.18 9.60 2.06
CA GLN A 48 2.28 8.78 1.25
C GLN A 48 2.67 8.70 -0.25
N ARG A 49 3.91 9.09 -0.56
CA ARG A 49 4.47 9.06 -1.92
C ARG A 49 5.25 7.78 -2.14
N SER A 50 5.04 7.18 -3.29
CA SER A 50 5.85 6.07 -3.80
C SER A 50 7.24 6.55 -4.22
#